data_AF-A0AAV9XSJ3-F1
#
_entry.id   AF-A0AAV9XSJ3-F1
#
_cell.length_a   1.000
_cell.length_b   1.000
_cell.length_c   1.000
_cell.angle_alpha   90.00
_cell.angle_beta   90.00
_cell.angle_gamma   90.00
#
_symmetry.space_group_name_H-M   'P 1'
#
loop_
_entity.id
_entity.type
_entity.pdbx_description
1 polymer ?
#
loop_
_entity_poly.entity_id
_entity_poly.type
_entity_poly.pdbx_seq_one_letter_code
_entity_poly.pdbx_strand_id
1 'polypeptide(L)'
;MPELEGPIKRLKASRACDQCRKLRTKCQLPGDDSSSRRDTFDTVARDQRCTRCTRLNIDCTRILPITETRDRRHASASSSNLESVPESSTSPVSSRPSVVRKHSAPPLTTSQLDHIEQSKVKFGEFLDASLPIVSSKELSNSTSVLLNQTVRRIVLSFNEPHNVLDDNKIKESIQKYFKDKNAITIPSAHNVQSLLLLSLFVDEPGSGAGNKLITAIRMACSMHWNHTPDQSDDDRGPAADYLWWSLVSQDIWMYLFSGVPPIITYMGFNVRKPINAPGYFNALIGISEVLRTLIRQDSIGVYAVHETAIDALRAWERDFFAEVYPPVSPDSHGHPFDGSAFLRLLHSVVISLFALQDPYFRVRYYALHQQGTIGDVSMAGQDFGNLTQQNVDILEILLRTLSLHMTHPVLFNRWAFLQRFSEIVVLAVLRLSFGFVPPQNIVFDEGNYVVPNWKGICMIEEDRWGRILELVGRDQGWQVVLELCAEVFEEEETDSGDSEK
;
A
#
# COMPACT_ATOMS: atom_id res chain seq x y z
N MET A 1 -7.74 -35.48 41.18
CA MET A 1 -7.08 -35.97 39.95
C MET A 1 -7.95 -37.05 39.36
N PRO A 2 -8.53 -36.84 38.17
CA PRO A 2 -8.72 -37.97 37.25
C PRO A 2 -8.00 -37.69 35.93
N GLU A 3 -7.20 -38.68 35.54
CA GLU A 3 -6.54 -38.85 34.25
C GLU A 3 -7.57 -39.08 33.15
N LEU A 4 -7.39 -38.41 32.01
CA LEU A 4 -8.08 -38.72 30.75
C LEU A 4 -7.10 -38.42 29.59
N GLU A 5 -6.05 -39.23 29.49
CA GLU A 5 -5.27 -39.34 28.24
C GLU A 5 -5.97 -40.34 27.31
N GLY A 6 -6.84 -39.79 26.45
CA GLY A 6 -7.26 -40.47 25.24
C GLY A 6 -6.41 -40.02 24.05
N PRO A 7 -6.16 -40.88 23.04
CA PRO A 7 -5.40 -40.51 21.85
C PRO A 7 -6.07 -39.32 21.15
N ILE A 8 -5.33 -38.21 21.03
CA ILE A 8 -5.78 -36.97 20.38
C ILE A 8 -5.97 -37.28 18.88
N LYS A 9 -7.20 -37.64 18.49
CA LYS A 9 -7.59 -37.72 17.08
C LYS A 9 -7.41 -36.33 16.45
N ARG A 10 -6.47 -36.20 15.51
CA ARG A 10 -6.27 -34.99 14.69
C ARG A 10 -7.60 -34.58 14.07
N LEU A 11 -8.19 -33.49 14.56
CA LEU A 11 -9.33 -32.86 13.91
C LEU A 11 -8.88 -32.27 12.56
N LYS A 12 -9.66 -32.55 11.51
CA LYS A 12 -9.46 -31.94 10.18
C LYS A 12 -9.40 -30.42 10.35
N ALA A 13 -8.37 -29.80 9.76
CA ALA A 13 -8.02 -28.40 9.96
C ALA A 13 -9.15 -27.41 9.63
N SER A 14 -10.18 -27.81 8.90
CA SER A 14 -11.26 -26.95 8.40
C SER A 14 -12.28 -26.46 9.44
N ARG A 15 -12.24 -26.89 10.71
CA ARG A 15 -13.27 -26.53 11.71
C ARG A 15 -12.78 -25.87 13.02
N ALA A 16 -11.49 -25.62 13.18
CA ALA A 16 -10.94 -25.01 14.40
C ALA A 16 -10.74 -23.49 14.26
N CYS A 17 -11.07 -22.71 15.30
CA CYS A 17 -10.77 -21.28 15.36
C CYS A 17 -9.25 -21.02 15.53
N ASP A 18 -8.81 -19.79 15.24
CA ASP A 18 -7.38 -19.45 15.21
C ASP A 18 -6.70 -19.65 16.57
N GLN A 19 -7.37 -19.31 17.67
CA GLN A 19 -6.82 -19.48 19.01
C GLN A 19 -6.60 -20.96 19.37
N CYS A 20 -7.53 -21.83 18.98
CA CYS A 20 -7.38 -23.27 19.21
C CYS A 20 -6.32 -23.89 18.28
N ARG A 21 -6.16 -23.37 17.05
CA ARG A 21 -5.09 -23.76 16.14
C ARG A 21 -3.71 -23.39 16.69
N LYS A 22 -3.53 -22.14 17.14
CA LYS A 22 -2.26 -21.61 17.66
C LYS A 22 -1.76 -22.43 18.85
N LEU A 23 -2.67 -22.79 19.76
CA LEU A 23 -2.34 -23.54 20.97
C LEU A 23 -2.42 -25.07 20.79
N ARG A 24 -2.72 -25.56 19.57
CA ARG A 24 -2.92 -26.99 19.25
C ARG A 24 -3.90 -27.71 20.19
N THR A 25 -4.93 -27.00 20.64
CA THR A 25 -5.96 -27.52 21.56
C THR A 25 -7.26 -27.83 20.83
N LYS A 26 -8.08 -28.72 21.39
CA LYS A 26 -9.39 -29.08 20.83
C LYS A 26 -10.34 -27.88 20.77
N CYS A 27 -10.89 -27.60 19.59
CA CYS A 27 -11.92 -26.58 19.36
C CYS A 27 -13.29 -27.27 19.32
N GLN A 28 -14.17 -26.96 20.28
CA GLN A 28 -15.55 -27.48 20.32
C GLN A 28 -16.53 -26.35 20.01
N LEU A 29 -17.38 -26.55 19.02
CA LEU A 29 -18.39 -25.58 18.63
C LEU A 29 -19.71 -25.92 19.32
N PRO A 30 -20.47 -24.93 19.81
CA PRO A 30 -21.82 -25.18 20.29
C PRO A 30 -22.68 -25.70 19.12
N GLY A 31 -23.07 -26.97 19.16
CA GLY A 31 -23.90 -27.62 18.13
C GLY A 31 -23.35 -28.89 17.47
N ASP A 32 -22.16 -29.39 17.84
CA ASP A 32 -21.62 -30.67 17.30
C ASP A 32 -22.27 -31.93 17.92
N ASP A 33 -23.22 -31.78 18.85
CA ASP A 33 -24.04 -32.89 19.34
C ASP A 33 -25.19 -33.14 18.35
N SER A 34 -25.05 -34.22 17.59
CA SER A 34 -25.94 -34.60 16.49
C SER A 34 -27.33 -35.04 16.97
N SER A 35 -28.25 -34.10 17.23
CA SER A 35 -29.70 -34.35 17.20
C SER A 35 -30.56 -33.08 17.39
N SER A 36 -30.64 -32.18 16.40
CA SER A 36 -31.86 -31.35 16.21
C SER A 36 -31.86 -30.63 14.87
N ARG A 37 -33.02 -30.69 14.19
CA ARG A 37 -33.32 -30.20 12.84
C ARG A 37 -33.31 -28.66 12.72
N ARG A 38 -33.19 -28.24 11.45
CA ARG A 38 -33.34 -26.89 10.86
C ARG A 38 -34.56 -26.14 11.41
N ASP A 39 -34.38 -24.84 11.67
CA ASP A 39 -35.15 -23.72 11.06
C ASP A 39 -34.93 -22.45 11.89
N THR A 40 -34.14 -21.50 11.37
CA THR A 40 -34.34 -20.04 11.42
C THR A 40 -33.11 -19.34 10.86
N PHE A 41 -33.21 -18.91 9.61
CA PHE A 41 -32.43 -17.79 9.07
C PHE A 41 -33.02 -16.52 9.69
N ASP A 42 -32.32 -15.93 10.65
CA ASP A 42 -32.14 -14.48 10.83
C ASP A 42 -31.64 -14.16 12.24
N THR A 43 -30.66 -13.25 12.34
CA THR A 43 -30.23 -12.49 13.54
C THR A 43 -29.33 -13.09 14.64
N VAL A 44 -28.62 -14.22 14.46
CA VAL A 44 -27.64 -14.71 15.47
C VAL A 44 -26.24 -15.05 14.89
N ALA A 45 -25.70 -14.20 14.04
CA ALA A 45 -24.34 -14.37 13.49
C ALA A 45 -23.21 -13.90 14.45
N ARG A 46 -23.52 -13.26 15.58
CA ARG A 46 -22.52 -12.63 16.47
C ARG A 46 -21.98 -13.50 17.62
N ASP A 47 -22.57 -14.67 17.91
CA ASP A 47 -22.23 -15.45 19.12
C ASP A 47 -21.67 -16.88 18.89
N GLN A 48 -21.14 -17.18 17.70
CA GLN A 48 -20.52 -18.50 17.45
C GLN A 48 -19.08 -18.64 17.97
N ARG A 49 -18.83 -18.26 19.22
CA ARG A 49 -17.55 -18.53 19.91
C ARG A 49 -17.47 -20.03 20.26
N CYS A 50 -16.29 -20.63 20.12
CA CYS A 50 -16.09 -22.02 20.56
C CYS A 50 -16.12 -22.11 22.09
N THR A 51 -16.55 -23.25 22.65
CA THR A 51 -16.74 -23.45 24.09
C THR A 51 -15.51 -23.06 24.92
N ARG A 52 -14.30 -23.29 24.38
CA ARG A 52 -13.04 -22.91 25.02
C ARG A 52 -12.83 -21.41 25.05
N CYS A 53 -13.03 -20.72 23.92
CA CYS A 53 -12.89 -19.28 23.84
C CYS A 53 -13.94 -18.57 24.70
N THR A 54 -15.17 -19.11 24.74
CA THR A 54 -16.22 -18.63 25.65
C THR A 54 -15.81 -18.79 27.11
N ARG A 55 -15.33 -19.97 27.53
CA ARG A 55 -14.91 -20.22 28.92
C ARG A 55 -13.74 -19.34 29.37
N LEU A 56 -12.81 -19.06 28.46
CA LEU A 56 -11.61 -18.28 28.76
C LEU A 56 -11.80 -16.78 28.48
N ASN A 57 -12.99 -16.36 28.05
CA ASN A 57 -13.32 -14.99 27.63
C ASN A 57 -12.28 -14.37 26.67
N ILE A 58 -11.86 -15.13 25.66
CA ILE A 58 -10.91 -14.70 24.62
C ILE A 58 -11.58 -14.67 23.26
N ASP A 59 -11.12 -13.79 22.37
CA ASP A 59 -11.71 -13.62 21.04
C ASP A 59 -11.58 -14.88 20.18
N CYS A 60 -12.68 -15.24 19.52
CA CYS A 60 -12.82 -16.43 18.70
C CYS A 60 -13.07 -16.07 17.24
N THR A 61 -12.01 -15.81 16.47
CA THR A 61 -12.11 -15.62 15.02
C THR A 61 -12.16 -16.96 14.29
N ARG A 62 -13.21 -17.16 13.48
CA ARG A 62 -13.28 -18.27 12.50
C ARG A 62 -12.89 -17.72 11.14
N ILE A 63 -11.84 -18.27 10.54
CA ILE A 63 -11.58 -18.11 9.10
C ILE A 63 -12.44 -19.16 8.37
N LEU A 64 -13.25 -18.73 7.41
CA LEU A 64 -14.05 -19.63 6.57
C LEU A 64 -13.16 -20.64 5.82
N PRO A 65 -13.61 -21.88 5.56
CA PRO A 65 -12.81 -22.89 4.88
C PRO A 65 -12.50 -22.51 3.44
N ILE A 66 -11.24 -22.66 3.04
CA ILE A 66 -10.77 -22.61 1.65
C ILE A 66 -11.36 -23.83 0.92
N THR A 67 -12.51 -23.68 0.26
CA THR A 67 -13.03 -24.68 -0.70
C THR A 67 -13.01 -24.20 -2.15
N GLU A 68 -12.68 -22.93 -2.43
CA GLU A 68 -12.76 -22.38 -3.80
C GLU A 68 -11.44 -22.35 -4.59
N THR A 69 -10.36 -23.00 -4.14
CA THR A 69 -9.07 -22.94 -4.90
C THR A 69 -8.39 -24.29 -5.17
N ARG A 70 -9.10 -25.42 -5.09
CA ARG A 70 -8.47 -26.75 -5.25
C ARG A 70 -8.71 -27.49 -6.57
N ASP A 71 -9.42 -26.94 -7.55
CA ASP A 71 -9.75 -27.69 -8.78
C ASP A 71 -8.86 -27.44 -10.01
N ARG A 72 -7.69 -26.78 -9.87
CA ARG A 72 -6.74 -26.58 -10.99
C ARG A 72 -5.46 -27.42 -10.96
N ARG A 73 -5.39 -28.51 -10.20
CA ARG A 73 -4.22 -29.42 -10.23
C ARG A 73 -4.57 -30.90 -10.25
N HIS A 74 -5.30 -31.37 -11.25
CA HIS A 74 -5.24 -32.76 -11.70
C HIS A 74 -5.65 -32.88 -13.16
N ALA A 75 -4.76 -32.51 -14.08
CA ALA A 75 -4.79 -32.94 -15.48
C ALA A 75 -3.36 -32.95 -16.04
N SER A 76 -2.55 -33.92 -15.60
CA SER A 76 -1.32 -34.37 -16.29
C SER A 76 -0.67 -35.49 -15.49
N ALA A 77 -1.27 -36.69 -15.54
CA ALA A 77 -0.62 -37.91 -15.09
C ALA A 77 -1.22 -39.15 -15.77
N SER A 78 -0.74 -39.44 -16.98
CA SER A 78 -0.71 -40.75 -17.65
C SER A 78 0.10 -40.54 -18.94
N SER A 79 1.08 -41.32 -19.37
CA SER A 79 1.55 -42.66 -19.02
C SER A 79 2.93 -42.88 -19.65
N SER A 80 3.71 -43.78 -19.07
CA SER A 80 5.01 -44.31 -19.49
C SER A 80 5.04 -44.97 -20.88
N ASN A 81 6.18 -44.89 -21.59
CA ASN A 81 6.81 -46.05 -22.22
C ASN A 81 8.30 -45.83 -22.56
N LEU A 82 9.06 -46.91 -22.39
CA LEU A 82 10.51 -47.10 -22.57
C LEU A 82 10.88 -47.35 -24.03
N GLU A 83 12.07 -46.90 -24.47
CA GLU A 83 13.00 -47.69 -25.32
C GLU A 83 14.39 -47.04 -25.45
N SER A 84 15.37 -47.85 -25.88
CA SER A 84 16.81 -47.87 -25.58
C SER A 84 17.77 -47.29 -26.66
N VAL A 85 18.91 -46.69 -26.23
CA VAL A 85 20.38 -46.82 -26.60
C VAL A 85 20.77 -47.18 -28.07
N PRO A 86 21.90 -46.73 -28.74
CA PRO A 86 23.24 -46.27 -28.25
C PRO A 86 23.97 -45.08 -28.96
N GLU A 87 25.08 -44.68 -28.30
CA GLU A 87 26.38 -44.10 -28.72
C GLU A 87 26.70 -43.66 -30.17
N SER A 88 27.28 -42.45 -30.32
CA SER A 88 28.59 -42.24 -30.98
C SER A 88 29.12 -40.79 -30.83
N SER A 89 30.37 -40.65 -30.36
CA SER A 89 31.48 -39.78 -30.86
C SER A 89 31.14 -38.37 -31.39
N THR A 90 31.77 -37.25 -31.01
CA THR A 90 33.21 -36.95 -30.98
C THR A 90 33.39 -35.51 -30.47
N SER A 91 34.41 -35.24 -29.65
CA SER A 91 34.86 -33.88 -29.30
C SER A 91 35.67 -33.22 -30.44
N PRO A 92 35.94 -31.90 -30.40
CA PRO A 92 37.21 -31.50 -29.79
C PRO A 92 37.16 -30.23 -28.93
N VAL A 93 37.84 -30.35 -27.78
CA VAL A 93 38.81 -29.42 -27.16
C VAL A 93 38.80 -27.96 -27.65
N SER A 94 38.44 -27.04 -26.75
CA SER A 94 39.00 -25.69 -26.74
C SER A 94 39.22 -25.20 -25.30
N SER A 95 40.50 -25.15 -24.94
CA SER A 95 41.19 -24.30 -23.96
C SER A 95 40.38 -23.58 -22.87
N ARG A 96 40.52 -24.09 -21.65
CA ARG A 96 40.30 -23.37 -20.39
C ARG A 96 41.58 -22.59 -20.02
N PRO A 97 41.48 -21.36 -19.50
CA PRO A 97 42.42 -20.91 -18.49
C PRO A 97 41.74 -20.77 -17.13
N SER A 98 42.45 -21.28 -16.13
CA SER A 98 42.13 -21.23 -14.71
C SER A 98 42.71 -19.94 -14.10
N VAL A 99 41.91 -19.28 -13.24
CA VAL A 99 42.26 -18.44 -12.08
C VAL A 99 43.39 -17.40 -12.23
N VAL A 100 43.07 -16.12 -12.00
CA VAL A 100 43.69 -15.20 -11.02
C VAL A 100 43.36 -13.73 -11.37
N ARG A 101 43.14 -12.94 -10.30
CA ARG A 101 43.18 -11.46 -10.14
C ARG A 101 41.87 -10.66 -10.28
N LYS A 102 41.34 -10.33 -9.10
CA LYS A 102 40.75 -9.03 -8.77
C LYS A 102 41.60 -7.91 -9.39
N HIS A 103 41.11 -7.31 -10.45
CA HIS A 103 41.37 -5.92 -10.75
C HIS A 103 40.06 -5.18 -10.52
N SER A 104 39.95 -4.52 -9.38
CA SER A 104 38.95 -3.50 -9.15
C SER A 104 39.22 -2.41 -10.17
N ALA A 105 38.47 -2.40 -11.26
CA ALA A 105 38.44 -1.23 -12.14
C ALA A 105 38.05 -0.01 -11.28
N PRO A 106 38.66 1.17 -11.51
CA PRO A 106 38.20 2.38 -10.84
C PRO A 106 36.70 2.55 -11.14
N PRO A 107 35.87 2.93 -10.15
CA PRO A 107 34.46 3.18 -10.39
C PRO A 107 34.30 4.19 -11.52
N LEU A 108 33.52 3.83 -12.54
CA LEU A 108 33.18 4.72 -13.66
C LEU A 108 32.59 6.01 -13.10
N THR A 109 33.00 7.15 -13.64
CA THR A 109 32.38 8.44 -13.29
C THR A 109 30.92 8.44 -13.71
N THR A 110 30.03 9.04 -12.90
CA THR A 110 28.56 9.04 -13.13
C THR A 110 28.15 9.43 -14.56
N SER A 111 28.91 10.31 -15.22
CA SER A 111 28.69 10.71 -16.62
C SER A 111 28.93 9.63 -17.69
N GLN A 112 29.52 8.48 -17.32
CA GLN A 112 29.84 7.36 -18.23
C GLN A 112 28.90 6.16 -18.06
N LEU A 113 27.95 6.23 -17.11
CA LEU A 113 26.95 5.19 -16.89
C LEU A 113 25.81 5.32 -17.90
N ASP A 114 25.18 4.19 -18.23
CA ASP A 114 23.91 4.17 -18.96
C ASP A 114 22.86 5.05 -18.23
N HIS A 115 21.94 5.65 -18.98
CA HIS A 115 20.95 6.61 -18.46
C HIS A 115 20.14 6.04 -17.29
N ILE A 116 19.83 4.74 -17.35
CA ILE A 116 19.12 4.01 -16.29
C ILE A 116 19.99 3.90 -15.01
N GLU A 117 21.29 3.65 -15.13
CA GLU A 117 22.17 3.55 -13.95
C GLU A 117 22.43 4.93 -13.33
N GLN A 118 22.50 6.00 -14.11
CA GLN A 118 22.54 7.37 -13.58
C GLN A 118 21.27 7.71 -12.80
N SER A 119 20.11 7.36 -13.37
CA SER A 119 18.81 7.58 -12.72
C SER A 119 18.64 6.73 -11.46
N LYS A 120 19.26 5.54 -11.43
CA LYS A 120 19.30 4.68 -10.25
C LYS A 120 20.17 5.26 -9.12
N VAL A 121 21.26 5.96 -9.44
CA VAL A 121 22.04 6.70 -8.43
C VAL A 121 21.18 7.79 -7.78
N LYS A 122 20.50 8.62 -8.59
CA LYS A 122 19.59 9.65 -8.09
C LYS A 122 18.44 9.08 -7.26
N PHE A 123 17.88 7.96 -7.70
CA PHE A 123 16.84 7.26 -6.92
C PHE A 123 17.40 6.71 -5.60
N GLY A 124 18.64 6.21 -5.59
CA GLY A 124 19.33 5.80 -4.36
C GLY A 124 19.55 6.97 -3.39
N GLU A 125 19.91 8.14 -3.89
CA GLU A 125 20.04 9.37 -3.08
C GLU A 125 18.68 9.78 -2.48
N PHE A 126 17.60 9.69 -3.27
CA PHE A 126 16.24 9.92 -2.77
C PHE A 126 15.86 8.92 -1.67
N LEU A 127 16.16 7.63 -1.84
CA LEU A 127 15.90 6.62 -0.82
C LEU A 127 16.69 6.90 0.46
N ASP A 128 17.99 7.18 0.35
CA ASP A 128 18.82 7.49 1.52
C ASP A 128 18.30 8.72 2.27
N ALA A 129 17.86 9.77 1.55
CA ALA A 129 17.41 11.02 2.13
C ALA A 129 15.96 10.99 2.64
N SER A 130 15.08 10.21 2.01
CA SER A 130 13.62 10.29 2.25
C SER A 130 13.00 8.98 2.70
N LEU A 131 13.46 7.84 2.19
CA LEU A 131 12.85 6.52 2.40
C LEU A 131 13.97 5.49 2.65
N PRO A 132 14.54 5.44 3.86
CA PRO A 132 15.74 4.65 4.17
C PRO A 132 15.42 3.15 4.33
N ILE A 133 14.64 2.61 3.38
CA ILE A 133 14.29 1.20 3.26
C ILE A 133 15.33 0.41 2.48
N VAL A 134 16.09 1.07 1.60
CA VAL A 134 17.14 0.49 0.77
C VAL A 134 18.26 1.52 0.68
N SER A 135 19.48 1.12 1.03
CA SER A 135 20.63 2.03 0.96
C SER A 135 21.22 2.11 -0.46
N SER A 136 21.77 3.27 -0.84
CA SER A 136 22.54 3.40 -2.10
C SER A 136 23.68 2.38 -2.21
N LYS A 137 24.27 1.98 -1.08
CA LYS A 137 25.27 0.90 -0.99
C LYS A 137 24.71 -0.47 -1.36
N GLU A 138 23.48 -0.78 -0.97
CA GLU A 138 22.80 -2.03 -1.36
C GLU A 138 22.44 -2.04 -2.85
N LEU A 139 22.15 -0.87 -3.44
CA LEU A 139 21.86 -0.75 -4.87
C LEU A 139 23.08 -0.90 -5.78
N SER A 140 24.25 -0.49 -5.29
CA SER A 140 25.54 -0.59 -5.98
C SER A 140 26.17 -1.98 -5.82
N ASN A 141 25.85 -2.70 -4.73
CA ASN A 141 26.29 -4.06 -4.51
C ASN A 141 25.35 -5.08 -5.20
N SER A 142 25.90 -6.02 -5.97
CA SER A 142 25.13 -7.08 -6.67
C SER A 142 24.54 -8.17 -5.76
N THR A 143 24.37 -7.88 -4.47
CA THR A 143 24.04 -8.85 -3.43
C THR A 143 22.62 -9.39 -3.53
N SER A 144 21.67 -8.61 -4.08
CA SER A 144 20.32 -9.08 -4.39
C SER A 144 19.91 -8.75 -5.83
N VAL A 145 19.88 -9.79 -6.67
CA VAL A 145 19.42 -9.69 -8.07
C VAL A 145 17.98 -9.20 -8.15
N LEU A 146 17.10 -9.71 -7.28
CA LEU A 146 15.69 -9.32 -7.28
C LEU A 146 15.50 -7.85 -6.93
N LEU A 147 16.21 -7.36 -5.90
CA LEU A 147 16.12 -5.97 -5.49
C LEU A 147 16.64 -5.04 -6.59
N ASN A 148 17.79 -5.38 -7.16
CA ASN A 148 18.38 -4.61 -8.25
C ASN A 148 17.43 -4.52 -9.47
N GLN A 149 16.84 -5.64 -9.90
CA GLN A 149 15.88 -5.65 -11.01
C GLN A 149 14.61 -4.86 -10.66
N THR A 150 14.11 -4.98 -9.43
CA THR A 150 12.93 -4.24 -8.94
C THR A 150 13.18 -2.73 -8.96
N VAL A 151 14.33 -2.29 -8.47
CA VAL A 151 14.72 -0.87 -8.44
C VAL A 151 14.92 -0.34 -9.85
N ARG A 152 15.58 -1.10 -10.73
CA ARG A 152 15.71 -0.73 -12.16
C ARG A 152 14.35 -0.55 -12.81
N ARG A 153 13.39 -1.41 -12.48
CA ARG A 153 12.02 -1.31 -12.98
C ARG A 153 11.32 -0.04 -12.51
N ILE A 154 11.45 0.31 -11.22
CA ILE A 154 10.90 1.56 -10.67
C ILE A 154 11.52 2.76 -11.39
N VAL A 155 12.85 2.81 -11.43
CA VAL A 155 13.59 3.90 -12.09
C VAL A 155 13.17 4.06 -13.56
N LEU A 156 13.06 2.95 -14.30
CA LEU A 156 12.58 2.96 -15.68
C LEU A 156 11.15 3.49 -15.76
N SER A 157 10.28 3.07 -14.84
CA SER A 157 8.89 3.50 -14.82
C SER A 157 8.72 5.00 -14.56
N PHE A 158 9.63 5.61 -13.79
CA PHE A 158 9.56 7.04 -13.49
C PHE A 158 10.25 7.93 -14.53
N ASN A 159 11.32 7.45 -15.17
CA ASN A 159 12.11 8.27 -16.10
C ASN A 159 11.78 8.02 -17.57
N GLU A 160 11.40 6.79 -17.93
CA GLU A 160 11.11 6.38 -19.30
C GLU A 160 9.79 5.58 -19.36
N PRO A 161 8.66 6.21 -19.00
CA PRO A 161 7.39 5.50 -18.89
C PRO A 161 6.90 4.88 -20.21
N HIS A 162 7.41 5.34 -21.36
CA HIS A 162 7.10 4.79 -22.69
C HIS A 162 7.97 3.58 -23.10
N ASN A 163 9.03 3.26 -22.36
CA ASN A 163 9.92 2.15 -22.67
C ASN A 163 9.35 0.80 -22.18
N VAL A 164 8.26 0.37 -22.83
CA VAL A 164 7.51 -0.85 -22.48
C VAL A 164 8.35 -2.12 -22.74
N LEU A 165 9.19 -2.11 -23.77
CA LEU A 165 10.01 -3.27 -24.15
C LEU A 165 11.03 -3.62 -23.06
N ASP A 166 11.75 -2.65 -22.53
CA ASP A 166 12.73 -2.92 -21.48
C ASP A 166 12.06 -3.21 -20.13
N ASP A 167 10.91 -2.59 -19.84
CA ASP A 167 10.09 -2.94 -18.67
C ASP A 167 9.63 -4.40 -18.72
N ASN A 168 9.18 -4.88 -19.89
CA ASN A 168 8.79 -6.28 -20.08
C ASN A 168 9.96 -7.25 -19.89
N LYS A 169 11.17 -6.93 -20.39
CA LYS A 169 12.36 -7.75 -20.14
C LYS A 169 12.70 -7.82 -18.65
N ILE A 170 12.58 -6.71 -17.93
CA ILE A 170 12.82 -6.68 -16.48
C ILE A 170 11.73 -7.48 -15.74
N LYS A 171 10.46 -7.39 -16.16
CA LYS A 171 9.36 -8.21 -15.64
C LYS A 171 9.63 -9.70 -15.80
N GLU A 172 10.00 -10.13 -17.00
CA GLU A 172 10.34 -11.53 -17.29
C GLU A 172 11.50 -12.02 -16.42
N SER A 173 12.54 -11.20 -16.26
CA SER A 173 13.68 -11.47 -15.38
C SER A 173 13.26 -11.66 -13.92
N ILE A 174 12.38 -10.79 -13.40
CA ILE A 174 11.83 -10.89 -12.04
C ILE A 174 10.97 -12.16 -11.89
N GLN A 175 10.11 -12.46 -12.86
CA GLN A 175 9.26 -13.66 -12.85
C GLN A 175 10.10 -14.94 -12.88
N LYS A 176 11.15 -14.98 -13.70
CA LYS A 176 12.12 -16.08 -13.74
C LYS A 176 12.81 -16.24 -12.39
N TYR A 177 13.23 -15.15 -11.76
CA TYR A 177 13.84 -15.19 -10.43
C TYR A 177 12.91 -15.80 -9.37
N PHE A 178 11.62 -15.43 -9.38
CA PHE A 178 10.63 -16.03 -8.47
C PHE A 178 10.46 -17.54 -8.68
N LYS A 179 10.51 -18.02 -9.93
CA LYS A 179 10.43 -19.45 -10.26
C LYS A 179 11.70 -20.21 -9.85
N ASP A 180 12.88 -19.64 -10.09
CA ASP A 180 14.16 -20.34 -9.95
C ASP A 180 14.71 -20.34 -8.52
N LYS A 181 14.47 -19.28 -7.74
CA LYS A 181 15.14 -19.05 -6.44
C LYS A 181 14.22 -19.18 -5.23
N ASN A 182 12.95 -19.54 -5.41
CA ASN A 182 11.97 -19.65 -4.33
C ASN A 182 11.93 -18.40 -3.43
N ALA A 183 12.14 -17.21 -4.00
CA ALA A 183 12.30 -15.95 -3.27
C ALA A 183 11.08 -15.53 -2.43
N ILE A 184 9.92 -16.15 -2.68
CA ILE A 184 8.66 -15.96 -1.94
C ILE A 184 8.62 -16.80 -0.65
N THR A 185 9.50 -17.80 -0.51
CA THR A 185 9.48 -18.75 0.63
C THR A 185 10.56 -18.49 1.68
N ILE A 186 11.62 -17.77 1.31
CA ILE A 186 12.77 -17.51 2.18
C ILE A 186 12.69 -16.07 2.70
N PRO A 187 12.40 -15.85 4.00
CA PRO A 187 12.41 -14.52 4.58
C PRO A 187 13.82 -13.92 4.53
N SER A 188 13.94 -12.75 3.93
CA SER A 188 15.16 -11.95 3.98
C SER A 188 14.80 -10.48 3.81
N ALA A 189 15.65 -9.57 4.30
CA ALA A 189 15.41 -8.14 4.17
C ALA A 189 15.28 -7.70 2.70
N HIS A 190 16.16 -8.22 1.83
CA HIS A 190 16.11 -7.93 0.40
C HIS A 190 14.84 -8.45 -0.29
N ASN A 191 14.30 -9.60 0.12
CA ASN A 191 13.03 -10.09 -0.42
C ASN A 191 11.87 -9.21 0.04
N VAL A 192 11.86 -8.76 1.30
CA VAL A 192 10.84 -7.83 1.81
C VAL A 192 10.92 -6.49 1.09
N GLN A 193 12.11 -5.90 0.97
CA GLN A 193 12.34 -4.67 0.20
C GLN A 193 11.82 -4.79 -1.23
N SER A 194 12.17 -5.88 -1.92
CA SER A 194 11.74 -6.10 -3.30
C SER A 194 10.23 -6.26 -3.43
N LEU A 195 9.61 -7.04 -2.54
CA LEU A 195 8.16 -7.29 -2.58
C LEU A 195 7.35 -6.04 -2.22
N LEU A 196 7.82 -5.24 -1.26
CA LEU A 196 7.27 -3.93 -0.93
C LEU A 196 7.25 -3.03 -2.18
N LEU A 197 8.40 -2.84 -2.81
CA LEU A 197 8.56 -2.04 -4.02
C LEU A 197 7.72 -2.57 -5.20
N LEU A 198 7.68 -3.89 -5.41
CA LEU A 198 6.87 -4.50 -6.48
C LEU A 198 5.38 -4.40 -6.23
N SER A 199 4.94 -4.23 -4.98
CA SER A 199 3.53 -4.07 -4.65
C SER A 199 2.98 -2.68 -5.00
N LEU A 200 3.81 -1.76 -5.47
CA LEU A 200 3.38 -0.47 -6.01
C LEU A 200 2.76 -0.58 -7.42
N PHE A 201 3.01 -1.68 -8.14
CA PHE A 201 2.46 -1.92 -9.48
C PHE A 201 1.10 -2.65 -9.38
N VAL A 202 0.07 -1.97 -8.88
CA VAL A 202 -1.19 -2.61 -8.49
C VAL A 202 -2.02 -3.09 -9.68
N ASP A 203 -2.14 -2.25 -10.71
CA ASP A 203 -3.12 -2.41 -11.81
C ASP A 203 -2.61 -3.25 -12.98
N GLU A 204 -1.40 -3.82 -12.88
CA GLU A 204 -0.97 -4.72 -13.95
C GLU A 204 -1.79 -6.02 -13.87
N PRO A 205 -2.36 -6.50 -15.00
CA PRO A 205 -3.08 -7.76 -15.00
C PRO A 205 -2.19 -8.89 -14.48
N GLY A 206 -2.64 -9.58 -13.42
CA GLY A 206 -1.84 -10.61 -12.76
C GLY A 206 -0.64 -10.08 -11.97
N SER A 207 -0.58 -8.77 -11.66
CA SER A 207 0.46 -8.15 -10.83
C SER A 207 0.61 -8.88 -9.51
N GLY A 208 -0.51 -9.33 -8.93
CA GLY A 208 -0.55 -9.88 -7.59
C GLY A 208 0.08 -8.91 -6.57
N ALA A 209 -0.07 -7.60 -6.75
CA ALA A 209 0.50 -6.58 -5.87
C ALA A 209 0.07 -6.78 -4.41
N GLY A 210 -1.23 -7.02 -4.18
CA GLY A 210 -1.75 -7.43 -2.88
C GLY A 210 -1.01 -8.67 -2.35
N ASN A 211 -0.91 -9.74 -3.14
CA ASN A 211 -0.19 -10.96 -2.75
C ASN A 211 1.29 -10.72 -2.41
N LYS A 212 1.96 -9.80 -3.12
CA LYS A 212 3.35 -9.41 -2.84
C LYS A 212 3.45 -8.69 -1.50
N LEU A 213 2.56 -7.74 -1.23
CA LEU A 213 2.49 -7.06 0.06
C LEU A 213 2.19 -8.04 1.19
N ILE A 214 1.20 -8.93 1.03
CA ILE A 214 0.88 -9.98 2.02
C ILE A 214 2.12 -10.82 2.32
N THR A 215 2.85 -11.22 1.28
CA THR A 215 4.06 -12.03 1.41
C THR A 215 5.16 -11.26 2.14
N ALA A 216 5.38 -9.98 1.80
CA ALA A 216 6.34 -9.12 2.45
C ALA A 216 6.04 -8.96 3.95
N ILE A 217 4.77 -8.72 4.31
CA ILE A 217 4.31 -8.63 5.69
C ILE A 217 4.54 -9.95 6.44
N ARG A 218 4.19 -11.10 5.84
CA ARG A 218 4.42 -12.42 6.45
C ARG A 218 5.91 -12.68 6.70
N MET A 219 6.77 -12.31 5.75
CA MET A 219 8.22 -12.42 5.89
C MET A 219 8.73 -11.52 7.03
N ALA A 220 8.30 -10.25 7.07
CA ALA A 220 8.66 -9.32 8.13
C ALA A 220 8.24 -9.84 9.52
N CYS A 221 7.02 -10.38 9.65
CA CYS A 221 6.57 -11.02 10.89
C CYS A 221 7.40 -12.27 11.26
N SER A 222 7.84 -13.06 10.28
CA SER A 222 8.71 -14.23 10.54
C SER A 222 10.13 -13.86 10.96
N MET A 223 10.59 -12.66 10.57
CA MET A 223 11.83 -12.05 11.04
C MET A 223 11.62 -11.22 12.32
N HIS A 224 10.42 -11.29 12.90
CA HIS A 224 10.01 -10.62 14.12
C HIS A 224 10.13 -9.09 14.10
N TRP A 225 9.87 -8.47 12.95
CA TRP A 225 9.91 -7.00 12.84
C TRP A 225 8.72 -6.28 13.49
N ASN A 226 7.70 -7.02 13.90
CA ASN A 226 6.45 -6.50 14.47
C ASN A 226 6.41 -6.53 16.02
N HIS A 227 7.56 -6.45 16.69
CA HIS A 227 7.66 -6.47 18.15
C HIS A 227 7.09 -5.20 18.80
N THR A 228 6.42 -5.38 19.94
CA THR A 228 6.01 -4.26 20.80
C THR A 228 7.23 -3.59 21.43
N PRO A 229 7.15 -2.31 21.83
CA PRO A 229 8.26 -1.60 22.46
C PRO A 229 8.86 -2.33 23.68
N ASP A 230 8.03 -3.04 24.44
CA ASP A 230 8.46 -3.81 25.62
C ASP A 230 9.27 -5.08 25.28
N GLN A 231 9.34 -5.46 24.00
CA GLN A 231 10.07 -6.62 23.48
C GLN A 231 11.32 -6.20 22.71
N SER A 232 11.83 -4.98 22.95
CA SER A 232 12.96 -4.46 22.17
C SER A 232 14.23 -5.28 22.42
N ASP A 233 14.69 -5.99 21.40
CA ASP A 233 16.09 -6.39 21.28
C ASP A 233 16.92 -5.14 20.92
N ASP A 234 17.84 -4.75 21.81
CA ASP A 234 18.77 -3.63 21.57
C ASP A 234 19.67 -3.84 20.33
N ASP A 235 19.78 -5.08 19.84
CA ASP A 235 20.54 -5.46 18.65
C ASP A 235 19.80 -5.21 17.32
N ARG A 236 18.53 -4.75 17.37
CA ARG A 236 17.76 -4.48 16.15
C ARG A 236 18.26 -3.20 15.47
N GLY A 237 18.79 -3.34 14.27
CA GLY A 237 19.16 -2.21 13.44
C GLY A 237 17.95 -1.35 13.00
N PRO A 238 18.11 -0.03 12.84
CA PRO A 238 17.02 0.90 12.52
C PRO A 238 16.36 0.61 11.16
N ALA A 239 17.07 -0.04 10.23
CA ALA A 239 16.55 -0.47 8.93
C ALA A 239 15.28 -1.33 9.03
N ALA A 240 15.19 -2.19 10.05
CA ALA A 240 14.02 -3.03 10.25
C ALA A 240 12.79 -2.22 10.69
N ASP A 241 12.97 -1.12 11.42
CA ASP A 241 11.87 -0.24 11.82
C ASP A 241 11.37 0.56 10.61
N TYR A 242 12.28 1.09 9.80
CA TYR A 242 11.93 1.76 8.54
C TYR A 242 11.15 0.84 7.60
N LEU A 243 11.60 -0.41 7.43
CA LEU A 243 10.91 -1.38 6.58
C LEU A 243 9.54 -1.77 7.13
N TRP A 244 9.42 -1.99 8.44
CA TRP A 244 8.13 -2.30 9.05
C TRP A 244 7.13 -1.16 8.84
N TRP A 245 7.52 0.08 9.15
CA TRP A 245 6.64 1.22 8.98
C TRP A 245 6.31 1.53 7.52
N SER A 246 7.19 1.19 6.57
CA SER A 246 6.86 1.27 5.15
C SER A 246 5.78 0.26 4.75
N LEU A 247 5.85 -0.97 5.27
CA LEU A 247 4.79 -1.98 5.07
C LEU A 247 3.47 -1.52 5.70
N VAL A 248 3.51 -0.94 6.90
CA VAL A 248 2.35 -0.39 7.59
C VAL A 248 1.69 0.71 6.77
N SER A 249 2.46 1.72 6.34
CA SER A 249 1.95 2.81 5.52
C SER A 249 1.35 2.26 4.23
N GLN A 250 2.05 1.38 3.53
CA GLN A 250 1.55 0.81 2.28
C GLN A 250 0.27 -0.01 2.47
N ASP A 251 0.15 -0.81 3.52
CA ASP A 251 -1.07 -1.58 3.84
C ASP A 251 -2.29 -0.66 4.09
N ILE A 252 -2.08 0.50 4.72
CA ILE A 252 -3.13 1.51 4.94
C ILE A 252 -3.57 2.14 3.61
N TRP A 253 -2.63 2.60 2.80
CA TRP A 253 -2.93 3.25 1.52
C TRP A 253 -3.51 2.27 0.49
N MET A 254 -3.05 1.02 0.50
CA MET A 254 -3.59 -0.04 -0.35
C MET A 254 -5.03 -0.38 -0.02
N TYR A 255 -5.44 -0.30 1.25
CA TYR A 255 -6.85 -0.46 1.60
C TYR A 255 -7.72 0.62 0.97
N LEU A 256 -7.28 1.88 1.02
CA LEU A 256 -8.01 2.98 0.38
C LEU A 256 -8.12 2.75 -1.14
N PHE A 257 -7.03 2.30 -1.77
CA PHE A 257 -6.97 2.04 -3.20
C PHE A 257 -7.82 0.84 -3.66
N SER A 258 -7.77 -0.28 -2.94
CA SER A 258 -8.35 -1.55 -3.40
C SER A 258 -9.65 -1.95 -2.71
N GLY A 259 -10.00 -1.28 -1.61
CA GLY A 259 -11.04 -1.71 -0.69
C GLY A 259 -10.74 -3.01 0.07
N VAL A 260 -9.61 -3.66 -0.18
CA VAL A 260 -9.21 -4.90 0.50
C VAL A 260 -8.75 -4.57 1.92
N PRO A 261 -9.43 -5.09 2.97
CA PRO A 261 -9.11 -4.74 4.35
C PRO A 261 -7.63 -4.91 4.68
N PRO A 262 -7.02 -3.97 5.42
CA PRO A 262 -5.59 -4.00 5.72
C PRO A 262 -5.24 -5.23 6.54
N ILE A 263 -4.11 -5.83 6.20
CA ILE A 263 -3.62 -7.10 6.74
C ILE A 263 -3.01 -6.88 8.12
N ILE A 264 -2.34 -5.74 8.32
CA ILE A 264 -1.70 -5.37 9.57
C ILE A 264 -2.79 -4.87 10.54
N THR A 265 -3.18 -5.78 11.42
CA THR A 265 -4.09 -5.51 12.54
C THR A 265 -3.51 -4.48 13.52
N TYR A 266 -4.33 -3.98 14.45
CA TYR A 266 -3.91 -3.00 15.46
C TYR A 266 -2.67 -3.45 16.26
N MET A 267 -2.51 -4.75 16.53
CA MET A 267 -1.35 -5.28 17.23
C MET A 267 -0.04 -5.13 16.43
N GLY A 268 -0.10 -5.22 15.11
CA GLY A 268 1.06 -4.96 14.24
C GLY A 268 1.35 -3.46 14.07
N PHE A 269 0.42 -2.61 14.45
CA PHE A 269 0.58 -1.15 14.47
C PHE A 269 1.20 -0.66 15.77
N ASN A 270 1.12 -1.46 16.85
CA ASN A 270 1.66 -1.13 18.17
C ASN A 270 3.17 -1.41 18.27
N VAL A 271 3.93 -0.91 17.29
CA VAL A 271 5.38 -1.11 17.15
C VAL A 271 6.06 0.24 17.26
N ARG A 272 7.29 0.25 17.79
CA ARG A 272 8.09 1.47 17.94
C ARG A 272 8.25 2.18 16.59
N LYS A 273 8.07 3.50 16.54
CA LYS A 273 8.43 4.33 15.39
C LYS A 273 9.96 4.44 15.28
N PRO A 274 10.53 4.54 14.07
CA PRO A 274 11.97 4.72 13.93
C PRO A 274 12.40 6.04 14.57
N ILE A 275 13.48 6.01 15.35
CA ILE A 275 14.05 7.19 15.99
C ILE A 275 14.90 7.94 14.95
N ASN A 276 14.83 9.27 14.93
CA ASN A 276 15.59 10.12 14.01
C ASN A 276 15.35 9.80 12.53
N ALA A 277 14.12 9.40 12.18
CA ALA A 277 13.76 9.20 10.80
C ALA A 277 13.88 10.51 10.00
N PRO A 278 14.15 10.45 8.69
CA PRO A 278 14.13 11.64 7.84
C PRO A 278 12.76 12.36 7.90
N GLY A 279 12.76 13.68 7.68
CA GLY A 279 11.56 14.53 7.73
C GLY A 279 10.41 13.98 6.90
N TYR A 280 10.68 13.69 5.62
CA TYR A 280 9.73 13.04 4.72
C TYR A 280 9.16 11.72 5.28
N PHE A 281 10.01 10.84 5.83
CA PHE A 281 9.54 9.54 6.33
C PHE A 281 8.65 9.71 7.57
N ASN A 282 9.01 10.62 8.46
CA ASN A 282 8.16 10.98 9.61
C ASN A 282 6.82 11.56 9.15
N ALA A 283 6.83 12.46 8.17
CA ALA A 283 5.62 13.01 7.59
C ALA A 283 4.75 11.91 6.95
N LEU A 284 5.35 10.98 6.20
CA LEU A 284 4.66 9.84 5.59
C LEU A 284 4.02 8.92 6.64
N ILE A 285 4.74 8.60 7.72
CA ILE A 285 4.17 7.83 8.84
C ILE A 285 2.98 8.60 9.39
N GLY A 286 3.18 9.85 9.81
CA GLY A 286 2.15 10.65 10.48
C GLY A 286 0.86 10.75 9.66
N ILE A 287 0.95 11.09 8.36
CA ILE A 287 -0.24 11.19 7.51
C ILE A 287 -0.93 9.83 7.30
N SER A 288 -0.17 8.73 7.31
CA SER A 288 -0.74 7.38 7.25
C SER A 288 -1.49 7.02 8.55
N GLU A 289 -1.04 7.51 9.70
CA GLU A 289 -1.76 7.33 10.97
C GLU A 289 -3.06 8.14 11.01
N VAL A 290 -3.04 9.37 10.48
CA VAL A 290 -4.26 10.18 10.32
C VAL A 290 -5.29 9.41 9.49
N LEU A 291 -4.86 8.91 8.32
CA LEU A 291 -5.70 8.11 7.44
C LEU A 291 -6.25 6.87 8.15
N ARG A 292 -5.40 6.13 8.87
CA ARG A 292 -5.83 4.94 9.62
C ARG A 292 -6.89 5.28 10.68
N THR A 293 -6.68 6.35 11.44
CA THR A 293 -7.62 6.79 12.47
C THR A 293 -8.96 7.19 11.87
N LEU A 294 -8.94 7.78 10.67
CA LEU A 294 -10.15 8.16 9.93
C LEU A 294 -10.94 6.94 9.43
N ILE A 295 -10.27 5.97 8.81
CA ILE A 295 -10.93 4.82 8.18
C ILE A 295 -11.18 3.64 9.13
N ARG A 296 -10.48 3.58 10.27
CA ARG A 296 -10.57 2.51 11.28
C ARG A 296 -10.40 3.06 12.70
N GLN A 297 -11.44 3.69 13.21
CA GLN A 297 -11.50 4.23 14.58
C GLN A 297 -11.25 3.17 15.66
N ASP A 298 -11.62 1.91 15.42
CA ASP A 298 -11.42 0.81 16.38
C ASP A 298 -9.99 0.24 16.37
N SER A 299 -9.11 0.72 15.47
CA SER A 299 -7.75 0.22 15.31
C SER A 299 -6.69 1.25 15.71
N ILE A 300 -7.02 2.13 16.65
CA ILE A 300 -6.10 3.10 17.22
C ILE A 300 -5.07 2.34 18.10
N GLY A 301 -3.78 2.57 17.84
CA GLY A 301 -2.71 1.95 18.62
C GLY A 301 -2.70 2.43 20.08
N VAL A 302 -2.12 1.66 21.00
CA VAL A 302 -2.01 2.05 22.42
C VAL A 302 -1.18 3.33 22.60
N TYR A 303 -0.32 3.63 21.61
CA TYR A 303 0.52 4.83 21.56
C TYR A 303 -0.05 5.94 20.67
N ALA A 304 -1.32 5.87 20.27
CA ALA A 304 -1.92 6.99 19.56
C ALA A 304 -1.91 8.22 20.46
N VAL A 305 -1.24 9.27 19.99
CA VAL A 305 -1.10 10.54 20.72
C VAL A 305 -2.40 11.35 20.68
N HIS A 306 -3.23 11.10 19.67
CA HIS A 306 -4.43 11.87 19.39
C HIS A 306 -5.67 10.97 19.46
N GLU A 307 -6.70 11.45 20.16
CA GLU A 307 -7.97 10.73 20.34
C GLU A 307 -8.80 10.69 19.06
N THR A 308 -8.66 11.72 18.20
CA THR A 308 -9.44 11.84 16.97
C THR A 308 -8.54 12.02 15.75
N ALA A 309 -9.05 11.60 14.58
CA ALA A 309 -8.34 11.77 13.32
C ALA A 309 -8.10 13.25 12.98
N ILE A 310 -9.01 14.15 13.38
CA ILE A 310 -8.87 15.59 13.11
C ILE A 310 -7.78 16.23 13.97
N ASP A 311 -7.64 15.82 15.22
CA ASP A 311 -6.54 16.27 16.08
C ASP A 311 -5.18 15.76 15.57
N ALA A 312 -5.16 14.53 15.06
CA ALA A 312 -3.98 13.97 14.41
C ALA A 312 -3.61 14.73 13.13
N LEU A 313 -4.59 15.10 12.29
CA LEU A 313 -4.36 15.91 11.09
C LEU A 313 -3.78 17.27 11.48
N ARG A 314 -4.38 17.95 12.45
CA ARG A 314 -3.91 19.27 12.91
C ARG A 314 -2.48 19.21 13.45
N ALA A 315 -2.14 18.18 14.20
CA ALA A 315 -0.78 17.98 14.69
C ALA A 315 0.21 17.75 13.53
N TRP A 316 -0.18 16.93 12.56
CA TRP A 316 0.62 16.69 11.36
C TRP A 316 0.85 17.97 10.55
N GLU A 317 -0.21 18.77 10.31
CA GLU A 317 -0.09 20.03 9.58
C GLU A 317 0.80 21.03 10.33
N ARG A 318 0.65 21.16 11.66
CA ARG A 318 1.54 22.02 12.45
C ARG A 318 3.01 21.67 12.25
N ASP A 319 3.33 20.38 12.18
CA ASP A 319 4.71 19.91 12.17
C ASP A 319 5.30 19.86 10.74
N PHE A 320 4.48 19.64 9.70
CA PHE A 320 4.96 19.36 8.33
C PHE A 320 4.39 20.28 7.23
N PHE A 321 3.39 21.12 7.50
CA PHE A 321 2.72 21.90 6.44
C PHE A 321 3.69 22.82 5.67
N ALA A 322 4.64 23.46 6.35
CA ALA A 322 5.64 24.32 5.71
C ALA A 322 6.61 23.54 4.80
N GLU A 323 6.93 22.29 5.13
CA GLU A 323 7.76 21.39 4.31
C GLU A 323 7.01 20.93 3.06
N VAL A 324 5.71 20.68 3.21
CA VAL A 324 4.83 20.15 2.16
C VAL A 324 4.35 21.26 1.21
N TYR A 325 4.11 22.46 1.73
CA TYR A 325 3.66 23.65 0.99
C TYR A 325 4.63 24.82 1.18
N PRO A 326 5.83 24.76 0.56
CA PRO A 326 6.79 25.84 0.66
C PRO A 326 6.23 27.14 0.05
N PRO A 327 6.60 28.32 0.61
CA PRO A 327 6.08 29.62 0.17
C PRO A 327 6.53 30.01 -1.24
N VAL A 328 7.66 29.47 -1.70
CA VAL A 328 8.09 29.57 -3.09
C VAL A 328 7.50 28.35 -3.79
N SER A 329 6.64 28.58 -4.78
CA SER A 329 6.19 27.54 -5.72
C SER A 329 7.43 26.76 -6.13
N PRO A 330 7.50 25.43 -5.97
CA PRO A 330 8.65 24.68 -6.45
C PRO A 330 8.69 24.82 -7.97
N ASP A 331 9.40 25.84 -8.43
CA ASP A 331 9.92 25.97 -9.78
C ASP A 331 11.04 24.92 -9.90
N SER A 332 10.65 23.66 -9.97
CA SER A 332 11.60 22.58 -10.12
C SER A 332 10.94 21.36 -10.74
N HIS A 333 10.73 21.48 -12.05
CA HIS A 333 10.66 20.39 -13.03
C HIS A 333 11.91 19.46 -13.02
N GLY A 334 12.65 19.37 -11.90
CA GLY A 334 13.99 18.79 -11.85
C GLY A 334 14.01 17.27 -11.81
N HIS A 335 12.99 16.63 -11.21
CA HIS A 335 12.98 15.18 -11.05
C HIS A 335 11.58 14.61 -10.73
N PRO A 336 11.21 13.42 -11.26
CA PRO A 336 9.91 12.80 -11.00
C PRO A 336 9.75 12.27 -9.55
N PHE A 337 10.81 12.32 -8.74
CA PHE A 337 10.83 11.91 -7.34
C PHE A 337 10.94 13.13 -6.41
N ASP A 338 9.90 13.98 -6.42
CA ASP A 338 9.75 15.08 -5.45
C ASP A 338 8.95 14.58 -4.24
N GLY A 339 9.61 14.47 -3.08
CA GLY A 339 8.99 14.04 -1.84
C GLY A 339 7.85 14.97 -1.40
N SER A 340 8.02 16.29 -1.51
CA SER A 340 7.00 17.26 -1.11
C SER A 340 5.77 17.19 -2.03
N ALA A 341 5.95 16.94 -3.33
CA ALA A 341 4.84 16.64 -4.24
C ALA A 341 4.03 15.41 -3.80
N PHE A 342 4.71 14.32 -3.49
CA PHE A 342 4.01 13.10 -3.06
C PHE A 342 3.25 13.30 -1.74
N LEU A 343 3.87 13.97 -0.75
CA LEU A 343 3.20 14.30 0.52
C LEU A 343 2.00 15.23 0.31
N ARG A 344 2.08 16.21 -0.61
CA ARG A 344 0.92 17.04 -0.99
C ARG A 344 -0.24 16.20 -1.51
N LEU A 345 0.05 15.21 -2.35
CA LEU A 345 -0.97 14.29 -2.85
C LEU A 345 -1.63 13.50 -1.72
N LEU A 346 -0.84 12.86 -0.86
CA LEU A 346 -1.36 12.10 0.27
C LEU A 346 -2.17 12.97 1.23
N HIS A 347 -1.68 14.17 1.54
CA HIS A 347 -2.37 15.12 2.39
C HIS A 347 -3.73 15.52 1.80
N SER A 348 -3.78 15.84 0.51
CA SER A 348 -5.03 16.18 -0.17
C SER A 348 -6.01 15.03 -0.24
N VAL A 349 -5.55 13.78 -0.36
CA VAL A 349 -6.42 12.61 -0.25
C VAL A 349 -7.03 12.54 1.14
N VAL A 350 -6.24 12.71 2.20
CA VAL A 350 -6.76 12.72 3.59
C VAL A 350 -7.79 13.84 3.80
N ILE A 351 -7.48 15.06 3.39
CA ILE A 351 -8.43 16.20 3.44
C ILE A 351 -9.70 15.89 2.65
N SER A 352 -9.57 15.25 1.49
CA SER A 352 -10.70 14.85 0.66
C SER A 352 -11.61 13.87 1.40
N LEU A 353 -11.05 12.89 2.11
CA LEU A 353 -11.85 11.96 2.91
C LEU A 353 -12.61 12.66 4.04
N PHE A 354 -12.00 13.65 4.70
CA PHE A 354 -12.71 14.46 5.69
C PHE A 354 -13.85 15.27 5.06
N ALA A 355 -13.61 15.91 3.91
CA ALA A 355 -14.61 16.66 3.17
C ALA A 355 -15.77 15.78 2.68
N LEU A 356 -15.48 14.52 2.31
CA LEU A 356 -16.49 13.55 1.91
C LEU A 356 -17.28 13.03 3.11
N GLN A 357 -16.66 12.91 4.27
CA GLN A 357 -17.26 12.39 5.51
C GLN A 357 -18.15 13.42 6.22
N ASP A 358 -17.80 14.70 6.21
CA ASP A 358 -18.50 15.76 6.93
C ASP A 358 -18.76 16.96 6.02
N PRO A 359 -20.03 17.27 5.67
CA PRO A 359 -20.36 18.42 4.82
C PRO A 359 -19.99 19.78 5.44
N TYR A 360 -19.83 19.83 6.76
CA TYR A 360 -19.40 21.03 7.48
C TYR A 360 -17.89 21.05 7.74
N PHE A 361 -17.14 20.10 7.17
CA PHE A 361 -15.69 20.02 7.35
C PHE A 361 -15.01 21.33 6.99
N ARG A 362 -15.44 22.02 5.93
CA ARG A 362 -14.88 23.32 5.53
C ARG A 362 -14.92 24.36 6.65
N VAL A 363 -16.04 24.44 7.36
CA VAL A 363 -16.23 25.37 8.48
C VAL A 363 -15.37 24.96 9.67
N ARG A 364 -15.33 23.66 9.99
CA ARG A 364 -14.52 23.14 11.10
C ARG A 364 -13.02 23.32 10.85
N TYR A 365 -12.57 23.00 9.65
CA TYR A 365 -11.18 23.18 9.23
C TYR A 365 -10.77 24.66 9.33
N TYR A 366 -11.60 25.56 8.80
CA TYR A 366 -11.37 27.00 8.94
C TYR A 366 -11.28 27.44 10.42
N ALA A 367 -12.21 26.98 11.27
CA ALA A 367 -12.19 27.29 12.70
C ALA A 367 -10.92 26.77 13.39
N LEU A 368 -10.42 25.58 13.02
CA LEU A 368 -9.20 25.00 13.58
C LEU A 368 -7.96 25.84 13.26
N HIS A 369 -7.86 26.36 12.02
CA HIS A 369 -6.75 27.22 11.61
C HIS A 369 -6.85 28.65 12.16
N GLN A 370 -8.06 29.15 12.45
CA GLN A 370 -8.24 30.44 13.14
C GLN A 370 -7.94 30.39 14.64
N GLN A 371 -8.17 29.26 15.31
CA GLN A 371 -7.89 29.16 16.76
C GLN A 371 -6.39 29.12 17.08
N GLY A 372 -5.55 28.69 16.12
CA GLY A 372 -4.09 28.71 16.28
C GLY A 372 -3.48 30.11 16.33
N THR A 373 -4.20 31.15 15.87
CA THR A 373 -3.70 32.53 15.81
C THR A 373 -3.94 33.35 17.09
N ILE A 374 -4.76 32.85 18.03
CA ILE A 374 -5.18 33.63 19.21
C ILE A 374 -4.53 33.13 20.53
N GLY A 375 -3.92 31.93 20.54
CA GLY A 375 -3.56 31.22 21.77
C GLY A 375 -2.15 31.39 22.35
N ASP A 376 -1.15 31.82 21.60
CA ASP A 376 0.27 31.73 22.03
C ASP A 376 1.07 33.05 21.94
N VAL A 377 0.39 34.19 22.08
CA VAL A 377 1.06 35.49 22.24
C VAL A 377 1.22 35.81 23.73
N SER A 378 2.07 35.06 24.43
CA SER A 378 2.52 35.43 25.77
C SER A 378 3.92 34.89 26.08
N MET A 379 4.89 35.82 26.08
CA MET A 379 6.12 35.81 26.88
C MET A 379 7.27 34.88 26.44
N ALA A 380 7.89 35.17 25.30
CA ALA A 380 9.35 35.18 25.18
C ALA A 380 9.75 35.97 23.92
N GLY A 381 10.51 37.05 24.11
CA GLY A 381 11.04 37.85 23.02
C GLY A 381 12.05 37.06 22.19
N GLN A 382 11.58 36.50 21.08
CA GLN A 382 12.37 36.16 19.91
C GLN A 382 11.57 36.61 18.68
N ASP A 383 12.26 37.29 17.77
CA ASP A 383 11.72 37.74 16.48
C ASP A 383 11.19 36.54 15.67
N PHE A 384 9.92 36.20 15.87
CA PHE A 384 9.15 35.35 14.97
C PHE A 384 8.65 36.23 13.81
N GLY A 385 9.46 36.33 12.77
CA GLY A 385 9.00 36.85 11.48
C GLY A 385 7.87 35.97 10.92
N ASN A 386 6.77 36.62 10.53
CA ASN A 386 5.77 36.15 9.57
C ASN A 386 4.92 34.91 9.90
N LEU A 387 4.21 34.89 11.03
CA LEU A 387 3.09 33.94 11.25
C LEU A 387 1.71 34.48 10.84
N THR A 388 1.62 35.63 10.15
CA THR A 388 0.36 36.25 9.71
C THR A 388 -0.23 35.68 8.42
N GLN A 389 0.19 34.51 7.96
CA GLN A 389 -0.14 34.05 6.61
C GLN A 389 -0.45 32.56 6.61
N GLN A 390 -1.74 32.21 6.53
CA GLN A 390 -2.30 31.04 5.80
C GLN A 390 -3.75 30.75 6.22
N ASN A 391 -4.69 31.64 5.88
CA ASN A 391 -6.08 31.20 5.63
C ASN A 391 -6.08 30.50 4.26
N VAL A 392 -5.51 29.29 4.17
CA VAL A 392 -5.54 28.53 2.92
C VAL A 392 -6.92 27.87 2.85
N ASP A 393 -7.68 28.20 1.81
CA ASP A 393 -8.94 27.52 1.55
C ASP A 393 -8.63 26.04 1.26
N ILE A 394 -9.41 25.10 1.83
CA ILE A 394 -9.29 23.66 1.50
C ILE A 394 -9.30 23.47 0.00
N LEU A 395 -10.14 24.24 -0.70
CA LEU A 395 -10.21 24.20 -2.15
C LEU A 395 -8.85 24.53 -2.78
N GLU A 396 -8.13 25.54 -2.28
CA GLU A 396 -6.79 25.89 -2.77
C GLU A 396 -5.78 24.76 -2.55
N ILE A 397 -5.83 24.08 -1.39
CA ILE A 397 -4.96 22.92 -1.10
C ILE A 397 -5.19 21.80 -2.12
N LEU A 398 -6.46 21.45 -2.36
CA LEU A 398 -6.85 20.40 -3.28
C LEU A 398 -6.47 20.77 -4.73
N LEU A 399 -6.72 22.01 -5.15
CA LEU A 399 -6.35 22.51 -6.47
C LEU A 399 -4.84 22.49 -6.73
N ARG A 400 -4.04 22.90 -5.73
CA ARG A 400 -2.56 22.86 -5.82
C ARG A 400 -2.04 21.44 -6.03
N THR A 401 -2.76 20.43 -5.55
CA THR A 401 -2.36 19.03 -5.70
C THR A 401 -2.65 18.49 -7.09
N LEU A 402 -3.77 18.92 -7.70
CA LEU A 402 -4.09 18.56 -9.08
C LEU A 402 -3.08 19.14 -10.08
N SER A 403 -2.35 20.19 -9.71
CA SER A 403 -1.24 20.70 -10.54
C SER A 403 -0.11 19.67 -10.73
N LEU A 404 0.06 18.70 -9.83
CA LEU A 404 1.02 17.60 -9.98
C LEU A 404 0.68 16.67 -11.14
N HIS A 405 -0.61 16.46 -11.43
CA HIS A 405 -1.03 15.73 -12.62
C HIS A 405 -0.55 16.43 -13.89
N MET A 406 -0.62 17.77 -13.91
CA MET A 406 -0.22 18.56 -15.06
C MET A 406 1.29 18.49 -15.32
N THR A 407 2.10 18.35 -14.28
CA THR A 407 3.56 18.25 -14.43
C THR A 407 4.03 16.86 -14.82
N HIS A 408 3.31 15.80 -14.42
CA HIS A 408 3.71 14.41 -14.67
C HIS A 408 2.56 13.49 -15.13
N PRO A 409 1.80 13.84 -16.19
CA PRO A 409 0.59 13.10 -16.56
C PRO A 409 0.86 11.62 -16.89
N VAL A 410 2.03 11.33 -17.46
CA VAL A 410 2.41 9.96 -17.81
C VAL A 410 2.68 9.09 -16.57
N LEU A 411 3.17 9.68 -15.47
CA LEU A 411 3.36 8.94 -14.21
C LEU A 411 2.01 8.52 -13.64
N PHE A 412 1.05 9.43 -13.61
CA PHE A 412 -0.29 9.17 -13.09
C PHE A 412 -1.02 8.10 -13.91
N ASN A 413 -0.91 8.15 -15.23
CA ASN A 413 -1.44 7.11 -16.11
C ASN A 413 -0.78 5.74 -15.86
N ARG A 414 0.54 5.71 -15.68
CA ARG A 414 1.27 4.44 -15.46
C ARG A 414 1.11 3.88 -14.04
N TRP A 415 0.83 4.73 -13.06
CA TRP A 415 0.70 4.38 -11.64
C TRP A 415 -0.72 4.69 -11.19
N ALA A 416 -1.62 3.77 -11.50
CA ALA A 416 -3.04 4.02 -11.35
C ALA A 416 -3.50 4.27 -9.90
N PHE A 417 -2.75 3.91 -8.85
CA PHE A 417 -3.07 4.40 -7.51
C PHE A 417 -2.94 5.92 -7.38
N LEU A 418 -1.98 6.53 -8.08
CA LEU A 418 -1.86 7.98 -8.14
C LEU A 418 -3.06 8.58 -8.89
N GLN A 419 -3.51 7.93 -9.97
CA GLN A 419 -4.73 8.32 -10.69
C GLN A 419 -5.96 8.26 -9.78
N ARG A 420 -6.16 7.14 -9.05
CA ARG A 420 -7.25 6.98 -8.07
C ARG A 420 -7.22 8.06 -7.01
N PHE A 421 -6.05 8.40 -6.49
CA PHE A 421 -5.91 9.47 -5.50
C PHE A 421 -6.40 10.82 -6.04
N SER A 422 -6.14 11.13 -7.31
CA SER A 422 -6.72 12.33 -7.90
C SER A 422 -8.21 12.25 -8.18
N GLU A 423 -8.73 11.08 -8.56
CA GLU A 423 -10.18 10.90 -8.69
C GLU A 423 -10.89 11.14 -7.34
N ILE A 424 -10.29 10.70 -6.22
CA ILE A 424 -10.79 10.99 -4.86
C ILE A 424 -10.78 12.49 -4.58
N VAL A 425 -9.68 13.18 -4.94
CA VAL A 425 -9.56 14.63 -4.78
C VAL A 425 -10.62 15.35 -5.60
N VAL A 426 -10.79 14.98 -6.86
CA VAL A 426 -11.80 15.54 -7.77
C VAL A 426 -13.22 15.35 -7.20
N LEU A 427 -13.53 14.15 -6.70
CA LEU A 427 -14.81 13.85 -6.07
C LEU A 427 -15.08 14.76 -4.86
N ALA A 428 -14.08 14.95 -4.00
CA ALA A 428 -14.19 15.84 -2.85
C ALA A 428 -14.35 17.30 -3.25
N VAL A 429 -13.63 17.76 -4.27
CA VAL A 429 -13.79 19.13 -4.76
C VAL A 429 -15.18 19.35 -5.35
N LEU A 430 -15.70 18.42 -6.14
CA LEU A 430 -17.07 18.48 -6.64
C LEU A 430 -18.08 18.60 -5.50
N ARG A 431 -17.91 17.80 -4.44
CA ARG A 431 -18.79 17.86 -3.26
C ARG A 431 -18.65 19.17 -2.48
N LEU A 432 -17.44 19.72 -2.34
CA LEU A 432 -17.22 21.01 -1.68
C LEU A 432 -17.80 22.19 -2.47
N SER A 433 -17.80 22.10 -3.81
CA SER A 433 -18.29 23.16 -4.69
C SER A 433 -19.81 23.12 -4.86
N PHE A 434 -20.39 21.93 -5.00
CA PHE A 434 -21.80 21.77 -5.36
C PHE A 434 -22.67 21.18 -4.24
N GLY A 435 -22.08 20.58 -3.20
CA GLY A 435 -22.81 19.84 -2.18
C GLY A 435 -23.28 18.46 -2.66
N PHE A 436 -24.28 17.89 -1.96
CA PHE A 436 -24.90 16.61 -2.33
C PHE A 436 -25.96 16.80 -3.42
N VAL A 437 -25.50 17.13 -4.63
CA VAL A 437 -26.38 17.41 -5.76
C VAL A 437 -26.34 16.22 -6.73
N PRO A 438 -27.51 15.71 -7.17
CA PRO A 438 -27.55 14.68 -8.21
C PRO A 438 -26.83 15.13 -9.48
N PRO A 439 -26.18 14.22 -10.22
CA PRO A 439 -25.36 14.57 -11.38
C PRO A 439 -26.10 15.40 -12.44
N GLN A 440 -27.40 15.13 -12.67
CA GLN A 440 -28.23 15.87 -13.62
C GLN A 440 -28.47 17.35 -13.25
N ASN A 441 -28.22 17.72 -12.00
CA ASN A 441 -28.42 19.08 -11.49
C ASN A 441 -27.09 19.85 -11.35
N ILE A 442 -25.96 19.21 -11.65
CA ILE A 442 -24.66 19.89 -11.66
C ILE A 442 -24.56 20.66 -12.99
N VAL A 443 -24.72 21.98 -12.91
CA VAL A 443 -24.58 22.88 -14.06
C VAL A 443 -23.16 23.42 -14.09
N PHE A 444 -22.41 23.06 -15.12
CA PHE A 444 -21.10 23.61 -15.37
C PHE A 444 -21.24 24.90 -16.19
N ASP A 445 -20.94 26.04 -15.57
CA ASP A 445 -20.95 27.37 -16.21
C ASP A 445 -19.53 27.95 -16.30
N GLU A 446 -19.40 29.14 -16.89
CA GLU A 446 -18.11 29.86 -16.99
C GLU A 446 -17.52 30.19 -15.60
N GLY A 447 -18.36 30.32 -14.56
CA GLY A 447 -17.94 30.57 -13.19
C GLY A 447 -17.30 29.36 -12.49
N ASN A 448 -17.63 28.13 -12.94
CA ASN A 448 -17.11 26.87 -12.41
C ASN A 448 -16.27 26.09 -13.45
N TYR A 449 -15.79 26.77 -14.49
CA TYR A 449 -15.08 26.19 -15.65
C TYR A 449 -13.83 25.38 -15.29
N VAL A 450 -13.28 25.56 -14.09
CA VAL A 450 -12.14 24.77 -13.60
C VAL A 450 -12.52 23.29 -13.43
N VAL A 451 -13.77 22.99 -13.09
CA VAL A 451 -14.22 21.63 -12.78
C VAL A 451 -14.39 20.73 -14.01
N PRO A 452 -15.05 21.14 -15.11
CA PRO A 452 -15.09 20.35 -16.35
C PRO A 452 -13.70 20.09 -16.95
N ASN A 453 -12.78 21.04 -16.80
CA ASN A 453 -11.41 20.88 -17.26
C ASN A 453 -10.64 19.84 -16.47
N TRP A 454 -11.05 19.47 -15.25
CA TRP A 454 -10.33 18.46 -14.46
C TRP A 454 -10.39 17.07 -15.04
N LYS A 455 -11.47 16.72 -15.74
CA LYS A 455 -11.50 15.49 -16.51
C LYS A 455 -10.34 15.43 -17.50
N GLY A 456 -10.09 16.54 -18.23
CA GLY A 456 -8.97 16.66 -19.16
C GLY A 456 -7.60 16.76 -18.48
N ILE A 457 -7.49 17.61 -17.45
CA ILE A 457 -6.25 17.86 -16.68
C ILE A 457 -5.78 16.59 -15.98
N CYS A 458 -6.70 15.85 -15.36
CA CYS A 458 -6.39 14.61 -14.65
C CYS A 458 -6.47 13.38 -15.56
N MET A 459 -6.74 13.54 -16.86
CA MET A 459 -6.88 12.44 -17.83
C MET A 459 -7.85 11.34 -17.36
N ILE A 460 -8.95 11.72 -16.71
CA ILE A 460 -9.94 10.77 -16.19
C ILE A 460 -10.79 10.26 -17.37
N GLU A 461 -10.85 8.94 -17.52
CA GLU A 461 -11.65 8.26 -18.54
C GLU A 461 -13.15 8.60 -18.40
N GLU A 462 -13.91 8.53 -19.51
CA GLU A 462 -15.33 8.90 -19.51
C GLU A 462 -16.15 8.12 -18.48
N ASP A 463 -15.96 6.80 -18.44
CA ASP A 463 -16.73 5.92 -17.55
C ASP A 463 -16.40 6.21 -16.08
N ARG A 464 -15.12 6.47 -15.79
CA ARG A 464 -14.64 6.89 -14.47
C ARG A 464 -15.22 8.24 -14.08
N TRP A 465 -15.26 9.20 -14.99
CA TRP A 465 -15.84 10.52 -14.77
C TRP A 465 -17.34 10.43 -14.48
N GLY A 466 -18.08 9.64 -15.26
CA GLY A 466 -19.49 9.35 -15.02
C GLY A 466 -19.73 8.77 -13.63
N ARG A 467 -18.87 7.82 -13.22
CA ARG A 467 -18.91 7.23 -11.87
C ARG A 467 -18.65 8.26 -10.78
N ILE A 468 -17.66 9.14 -10.95
CA ILE A 468 -17.40 10.24 -10.00
C ILE A 468 -18.66 11.10 -9.84
N LEU A 469 -19.26 11.57 -10.94
CA LEU A 469 -20.46 12.40 -10.92
C LEU A 469 -21.64 11.72 -10.23
N GLU A 470 -21.82 10.42 -10.45
CA GLU A 470 -22.84 9.62 -9.76
C GLU A 470 -22.63 9.60 -8.24
N LEU A 471 -21.38 9.48 -7.79
CA LEU A 471 -21.01 9.40 -6.39
C LEU A 471 -21.08 10.76 -5.67
N VAL A 472 -20.95 11.89 -6.37
CA VAL A 472 -21.03 13.24 -5.78
C VAL A 472 -22.29 13.40 -4.91
N GLY A 473 -23.44 12.99 -5.44
CA GLY A 473 -24.75 13.15 -4.79
C GLY A 473 -25.04 12.14 -3.68
N ARG A 474 -24.19 11.14 -3.44
CA ARG A 474 -24.46 10.07 -2.45
C ARG A 474 -23.96 10.43 -1.05
N ASP A 475 -24.87 10.44 -0.07
CA ASP A 475 -24.54 10.68 1.33
C ASP A 475 -24.11 9.39 2.05
N GLN A 476 -22.92 8.89 1.71
CA GLN A 476 -22.30 7.70 2.34
C GLN A 476 -20.94 8.06 2.98
N GLY A 477 -20.72 9.34 3.28
CA GLY A 477 -19.44 9.81 3.82
C GLY A 477 -18.27 9.50 2.88
N TRP A 478 -17.14 9.07 3.45
CA TRP A 478 -15.99 8.61 2.66
C TRP A 478 -16.16 7.21 2.05
N GLN A 479 -17.21 6.44 2.38
CA GLN A 479 -17.43 5.10 1.81
C GLN A 479 -17.64 5.12 0.30
N VAL A 480 -18.08 6.25 -0.27
CA VAL A 480 -18.13 6.49 -1.72
C VAL A 480 -16.77 6.28 -2.38
N VAL A 481 -15.66 6.45 -1.65
CA VAL A 481 -14.31 6.19 -2.15
C VAL A 481 -14.09 4.70 -2.38
N LEU A 482 -14.60 3.83 -1.52
CA LEU A 482 -14.51 2.38 -1.73
C LEU A 482 -15.29 1.97 -2.98
N GLU A 483 -16.45 2.61 -3.20
CA GLU A 483 -17.25 2.41 -4.41
C GLU A 483 -16.63 3.00 -5.68
N LEU A 484 -15.85 4.07 -5.54
CA LEU A 484 -15.05 4.65 -6.64
C LEU A 484 -13.87 3.73 -6.96
N CYS A 485 -13.23 3.17 -5.94
CA CYS A 485 -12.05 2.32 -6.06
C CYS A 485 -12.37 0.87 -6.42
N ALA A 486 -13.58 0.40 -6.17
CA ALA A 486 -14.06 -0.88 -6.64
C ALA A 486 -13.96 -0.90 -8.17
N GLU A 487 -13.07 -1.73 -8.70
CA GLU A 487 -13.01 -1.99 -10.13
C GLU A 487 -14.36 -2.57 -10.56
N VAL A 488 -14.93 -1.99 -11.62
CA VAL A 488 -15.95 -2.66 -12.42
C VAL A 488 -15.21 -3.75 -13.18
N PHE A 489 -14.88 -4.84 -12.48
CA PHE A 489 -14.54 -6.09 -13.15
C PHE A 489 -15.84 -6.61 -13.77
N GLU A 490 -16.25 -6.01 -14.89
CA GLU A 490 -17.06 -6.75 -15.84
C GLU A 490 -16.13 -7.85 -16.37
N GLU A 491 -16.25 -9.04 -15.77
CA GLU A 491 -15.77 -10.26 -16.40
C GLU A 491 -16.45 -10.30 -17.76
N GLU A 492 -15.71 -9.95 -18.83
CA GLU A 492 -16.05 -10.42 -20.16
C GLU A 492 -15.98 -11.95 -20.09
N GLU A 493 -17.10 -12.57 -19.68
CA GLU A 493 -17.45 -13.95 -20.04
C GLU A 493 -17.42 -13.99 -21.56
N THR A 494 -16.23 -14.23 -22.11
CA THR A 494 -16.06 -14.73 -23.46
C THR A 494 -16.59 -16.16 -23.44
N ASP A 495 -17.92 -16.25 -23.51
CA ASP A 495 -18.65 -17.44 -23.88
C ASP A 495 -18.34 -17.72 -25.36
N SER A 496 -17.10 -18.14 -25.63
CA SER A 496 -16.78 -18.84 -26.86
C SER A 496 -17.24 -20.29 -26.68
N GLY A 497 -18.56 -20.45 -26.56
CA GLY A 497 -19.23 -21.73 -26.72
C GLY A 497 -19.02 -22.20 -28.16
N ASP A 498 -18.13 -23.17 -28.31
CA ASP A 498 -18.04 -24.01 -29.49
C ASP A 498 -19.44 -24.54 -29.85
N SER A 499 -20.01 -24.00 -30.91
CA SER A 499 -21.12 -24.63 -31.62
C SER A 499 -20.66 -25.01 -33.03
N GLU A 500 -19.79 -26.01 -33.10
CA GLU A 500 -19.71 -26.87 -34.29
C GLU A 500 -20.82 -27.93 -34.21
N LYS A 501 -21.72 -27.89 -35.19
CA LYS A 501 -22.48 -29.03 -35.69
C LYS A 501 -22.42 -29.04 -37.21
#